data_AF-A0A656D232-F1
#
_entry.id   AF-A0A656D232-F1
#
_cell.length_a   1.000
_cell.length_b   1.000
_cell.length_c   1.000
_cell.angle_alpha   90.00
_cell.angle_beta   90.00
_cell.angle_gamma   90.00
#
_symmetry.space_group_name_H-M   'P 1'
#
loop_
_entity.id
_entity.type
_entity.pdbx_description
1 polymer ?
#
loop_
_entity_poly.entity_id
_entity_poly.type
_entity_poly.pdbx_seq_one_letter_code
_entity_poly.pdbx_strand_id
1 'polypeptide(L)'
;MLEKNLHLIDALFVIPVRLLFDLISAIIYLIKGNLGDFIAVLKAHMVFWLKQPKWIKKRIKTQKNIKRKKINSNIIFRKSIVIEHFIFGKKRFSELKF
;
A
#
# COMPACT_ATOMS: atom_id res chain seq x y z
N MET A 1 -2.79 4.46 1.48
CA MET A 1 -2.27 4.51 2.88
C MET A 1 -1.41 3.28 3.20
N LEU A 2 -0.23 3.17 2.56
CA LEU A 2 0.78 2.12 2.84
C LEU A 2 2.15 2.71 3.23
N GLU A 3 2.38 3.98 2.90
CA GLU A 3 3.69 4.64 3.05
C GLU A 3 4.09 4.92 4.50
N LYS A 4 3.14 4.85 5.44
CA LYS A 4 3.41 5.10 6.85
C LYS A 4 4.17 3.96 7.51
N ASN A 5 4.02 2.74 7.00
CA ASN A 5 4.49 1.52 7.67
C ASN A 5 5.51 0.70 6.84
N LEU A 6 5.71 1.03 5.56
CA LEU A 6 6.67 0.32 4.71
C LEU A 6 8.09 0.89 4.82
N HIS A 7 9.09 0.03 4.62
CA HIS A 7 10.48 0.46 4.47
C HIS A 7 10.60 1.37 3.24
N LEU A 8 11.46 2.39 3.29
CA LEU A 8 11.56 3.40 2.22
C LEU A 8 11.84 2.77 0.84
N ILE A 9 12.62 1.70 0.84
CA ILE A 9 13.01 0.96 -0.37
C ILE A 9 11.79 0.26 -0.96
N ASP A 10 11.01 -0.46 -0.13
CA ASP A 10 9.80 -1.14 -0.58
C ASP A 10 8.75 -0.15 -1.10
N ALA A 11 8.64 1.02 -0.46
CA ALA A 11 7.75 2.08 -0.93
C ALA A 11 8.14 2.57 -2.33
N LEU A 12 9.45 2.68 -2.62
CA LEU A 12 9.95 3.10 -3.92
C LEU A 12 9.58 2.13 -5.06
N PHE A 13 9.47 0.83 -4.77
CA PHE A 13 9.03 -0.17 -5.76
C PHE A 13 7.50 -0.31 -5.83
N VAL A 14 6.80 -0.23 -4.70
CA VAL A 14 5.33 -0.44 -4.65
C VAL A 14 4.55 0.75 -5.20
N ILE A 15 5.01 1.99 -4.96
CA ILE A 15 4.33 3.20 -5.43
C ILE A 15 4.21 3.27 -6.97
N PRO A 16 5.28 3.06 -7.78
CA PRO A 16 5.17 3.15 -9.23
C PRO A 16 4.26 2.07 -9.82
N VAL A 17 4.34 0.83 -9.33
CA VAL A 17 3.44 -0.25 -9.74
C VAL A 17 1.98 0.11 -9.42
N ARG A 18 1.74 0.74 -8.26
CA ARG A 18 0.40 1.18 -7.87
C ARG A 18 -0.13 2.28 -8.78
N LEU A 19 0.70 3.27 -9.12
CA LEU A 19 0.34 4.33 -10.05
C LEU A 19 0.00 3.78 -11.45
N LEU A 20 0.72 2.76 -11.92
CA LEU A 20 0.42 2.10 -13.20
C LEU A 20 -0.96 1.43 -13.17
N PHE A 21 -1.27 0.68 -12.12
CA PHE A 21 -2.60 0.05 -11.98
C PHE A 21 -3.73 1.07 -11.85
N ASP A 22 -3.49 2.19 -11.16
CA ASP A 22 -4.47 3.27 -11.04
C ASP A 22 -4.69 3.98 -12.39
N LEU A 23 -3.63 4.16 -13.20
CA LEU A 23 -3.75 4.70 -14.56
C LEU A 23 -4.52 3.76 -15.49
N ILE A 24 -4.23 2.45 -15.45
CA ILE A 24 -4.97 1.43 -16.21
C ILE A 24 -6.45 1.46 -15.80
N SER A 25 -6.73 1.54 -14.50
CA SER A 25 -8.10 1.63 -13.99
C SER A 25 -8.81 2.89 -14.49
N ALA A 26 -8.14 4.04 -14.46
CA ALA A 26 -8.68 5.30 -14.97
C ALA A 26 -9.03 5.23 -16.47
N ILE A 27 -8.18 4.60 -17.28
CA ILE A 27 -8.44 4.37 -18.71
C ILE A 27 -9.65 3.46 -18.91
N ILE A 28 -9.78 2.39 -18.11
CA ILE A 28 -10.94 1.49 -18.17
C ILE A 28 -12.24 2.23 -17.82
N TYR A 29 -12.23 3.09 -16.80
CA TYR A 29 -13.40 3.91 -16.45
C TYR A 29 -13.78 4.90 -17.55
N LEU A 30 -12.79 5.47 -18.24
CA LEU A 30 -13.01 6.35 -19.39
C LEU A 30 -13.65 5.59 -20.56
N ILE A 31 -13.16 4.39 -20.89
CA ILE A 31 -13.74 3.52 -21.93
C ILE A 31 -15.18 3.12 -21.59
N LYS A 32 -15.50 2.91 -20.31
CA LYS A 32 -16.85 2.61 -19.83
C LYS A 32 -17.78 3.84 -19.76
N GLY A 33 -17.31 5.04 -20.12
CA GLY A 33 -18.10 6.28 -20.10
C GLY A 33 -18.35 6.84 -18.69
N ASN A 34 -17.68 6.32 -17.66
CA ASN A 34 -17.87 6.78 -16.28
C ASN A 34 -16.86 7.87 -15.93
N LEU A 35 -17.18 9.10 -16.35
CA LEU A 35 -16.37 10.29 -16.11
C LEU A 35 -16.26 10.65 -14.61
N GLY A 36 -17.25 10.27 -13.80
CA GLY A 36 -17.23 10.51 -12.35
C GLY A 36 -16.10 9.77 -11.65
N ASP A 37 -15.94 8.49 -11.97
CA ASP A 37 -14.88 7.66 -11.39
C ASP A 37 -13.49 8.09 -11.88
N PHE A 38 -13.36 8.50 -13.15
CA PHE A 38 -12.11 9.07 -13.67
C PHE A 38 -11.68 10.34 -12.89
N ILE A 39 -12.61 11.27 -12.66
CA ILE A 39 -12.34 12.49 -11.88
C ILE A 39 -12.01 12.15 -10.43
N ALA A 40 -12.67 11.14 -9.85
CA ALA A 40 -12.38 10.68 -8.49
C ALA A 40 -10.95 10.16 -8.35
N VAL A 41 -10.46 9.37 -9.32
CA VAL A 41 -9.08 8.89 -9.36
C VAL A 41 -8.11 10.07 -9.47
N LEU A 42 -8.35 11.01 -10.39
CA LEU A 42 -7.49 12.18 -10.57
C LEU A 42 -7.42 13.05 -9.29
N LYS A 43 -8.57 13.29 -8.67
CA LYS A 43 -8.68 14.04 -7.41
C LYS A 43 -7.94 13.33 -6.28
N ALA A 44 -8.01 12.00 -6.21
CA ALA A 44 -7.27 11.23 -5.22
C ALA A 44 -5.75 11.38 -5.39
N HIS A 45 -5.24 11.38 -6.63
CA HIS A 45 -3.83 11.62 -6.92
C HIS A 45 -3.40 13.05 -6.53
N MET A 46 -4.20 14.05 -6.87
CA MET A 46 -3.90 15.44 -6.50
C MET A 46 -3.85 15.63 -4.98
N VAL A 47 -4.84 15.09 -4.25
CA VAL A 47 -4.88 15.15 -2.78
C VAL A 47 -3.71 14.37 -2.16
N PHE A 48 -3.33 13.25 -2.75
CA PHE A 48 -2.18 12.47 -2.33
C PHE A 48 -0.90 13.30 -2.43
N TRP A 49 -0.60 13.87 -3.59
CA TRP A 49 0.58 14.72 -3.80
C TRP A 49 0.60 15.93 -2.86
N LEU A 50 -0.53 16.61 -2.67
CA LEU A 50 -0.65 17.77 -1.78
C LEU A 50 -0.47 17.42 -0.30
N LYS A 51 -0.98 16.28 0.16
CA LYS A 51 -0.90 15.88 1.58
C LYS A 51 0.39 15.13 1.92
N GLN A 52 1.15 14.69 0.92
CA GLN A 52 2.39 13.93 1.11
C GLN A 52 3.47 14.60 1.97
N PRO A 53 3.80 15.89 1.80
CA PRO A 53 4.84 16.54 2.62
C PRO A 53 4.48 16.58 4.11
N LYS A 54 3.18 16.69 4.45
CA LYS A 54 2.70 16.63 5.84
C LYS A 54 2.99 15.27 6.48
N TRP A 55 2.81 14.19 5.73
CA TRP A 55 3.06 12.84 6.21
C TRP A 55 4.55 12.54 6.36
N ILE A 56 5.38 13.03 5.44
CA ILE A 56 6.84 12.91 5.51
C ILE A 56 7.39 13.62 6.75
N LYS A 57 6.98 14.88 7.00
CA LYS A 57 7.39 15.62 8.21
C LYS A 57 6.98 14.90 9.49
N LYS A 58 5.75 14.36 9.54
CA LYS A 58 5.27 13.58 10.69
C LYS A 58 6.08 12.30 10.88
N ARG A 59 6.45 11.60 9.80
CA ARG A 59 7.29 10.39 9.83
C ARG A 59 8.68 10.67 10.41
N ILE A 60 9.35 11.74 9.98
CA ILE A 60 10.67 12.12 10.49
C ILE A 60 10.59 12.40 12.00
N LYS A 61 9.58 13.17 12.44
CA LYS A 61 9.37 13.48 13.86
C LYS A 61 9.11 12.23 14.69
N THR A 62 8.28 11.31 14.20
CA THR A 62 7.96 10.06 14.92
C THR A 62 9.14 9.09 14.95
N GLN A 63 9.93 8.97 13.88
CA GLN A 63 11.11 8.10 13.85
C GLN A 63 12.21 8.53 14.82
N LYS A 64 12.36 9.84 15.09
CA LYS A 64 13.30 10.33 16.11
C LYS A 64 12.94 9.88 17.52
N ASN A 65 11.65 9.66 17.79
CA ASN A 65 11.14 9.33 19.13
C ASN A 65 10.95 7.82 19.36
N ILE A 66 10.97 7.01 18.30
CA ILE A 66 10.83 5.55 18.42
C ILE A 66 12.21 4.92 18.50
N LYS A 67 12.60 4.43 19.68
CA LYS A 67 13.67 3.43 19.78
C LYS A 67 13.22 2.22 18.97
N ARG A 68 13.87 1.95 17.82
CA ARG A 68 13.61 0.75 17.01
C ARG A 68 13.90 -0.48 17.86
N LYS A 69 12.92 -0.99 18.61
CA LYS A 69 12.95 -2.38 19.06
C LYS A 69 13.01 -3.20 17.78
N LYS A 70 14.08 -3.99 17.59
CA LYS A 70 14.15 -5.01 16.54
C LYS A 70 12.88 -5.85 16.72
N ILE A 71 11.91 -5.66 15.83
CA ILE A 71 10.74 -6.53 15.77
C ILE A 71 11.33 -7.89 15.42
N ASN A 72 11.17 -8.85 16.34
CA ASN A 72 11.71 -10.18 16.15
C ASN A 72 11.06 -10.76 14.89
N SER A 73 11.88 -11.18 13.91
CA SER A 73 11.39 -11.60 12.59
C SER A 73 10.44 -12.79 12.64
N ASN A 74 10.41 -13.52 13.75
CA ASN A 74 9.52 -14.64 14.00
C ASN A 74 8.04 -14.24 14.22
N ILE A 75 7.72 -12.95 14.34
CA ILE A 75 6.34 -12.48 14.52
C ILE A 75 5.69 -12.12 13.16
N ILE A 76 6.49 -12.02 12.10
CA ILE A 76 6.02 -11.62 10.77
C ILE A 76 5.87 -12.86 9.90
N PHE A 77 4.64 -13.12 9.46
CA PHE A 77 4.35 -14.17 8.50
C PHE A 77 5.08 -13.88 7.18
N ARG A 78 6.01 -14.77 6.79
CA ARG A 78 6.89 -14.56 5.63
C ARG A 78 6.26 -14.87 4.29
N LYS A 79 5.15 -15.62 4.25
CA LYS A 79 4.50 -16.03 2.99
C LYS A 79 3.40 -15.05 2.58
N SER A 80 2.98 -15.13 1.32
CA SER A 80 1.85 -14.34 0.83
C SER A 80 0.53 -14.94 1.31
N ILE A 81 -0.21 -14.19 2.12
CA ILE A 81 -1.56 -14.55 2.57
C ILE A 81 -2.50 -14.72 1.37
N VAL A 82 -2.32 -13.92 0.31
CA VAL A 82 -3.12 -14.00 -0.92
C VAL A 82 -2.93 -15.37 -1.58
N ILE A 83 -1.69 -15.85 -1.66
CA ILE A 83 -1.40 -17.16 -2.25
C ILE A 83 -1.97 -18.29 -1.38
N GLU A 84 -1.73 -18.23 -0.06
CA GLU A 84 -2.24 -19.23 0.89
C GLU A 84 -3.77 -19.30 0.89
N HIS A 85 -4.46 -18.17 0.69
CA HIS A 85 -5.92 -18.12 0.65
C HIS A 85 -6.52 -18.52 -0.71
N PHE A 86 -6.08 -17.87 -1.80
CA PHE A 86 -6.73 -18.03 -3.11
C PHE A 86 -6.21 -19.23 -3.90
N ILE A 87 -4.96 -19.65 -3.71
CA ILE A 87 -4.38 -20.80 -4.42
C ILE A 87 -4.47 -22.05 -3.53
N PHE A 88 -4.07 -21.94 -2.27
CA PHE A 88 -4.04 -23.09 -1.34
C PHE A 88 -5.33 -23.27 -0.53
N GLY A 89 -6.33 -22.40 -0.71
CA GLY A 89 -7.67 -22.56 -0.13
C GLY A 89 -7.74 -22.41 1.39
N LYS A 90 -6.71 -21.85 2.03
CA LYS A 90 -6.69 -21.69 3.49
C LYS A 90 -7.60 -20.55 3.92
N LYS A 91 -8.66 -20.88 4.66
CA LYS A 91 -9.71 -19.92 5.05
C LYS A 91 -9.54 -19.44 6.49
N ARG A 92 -8.72 -20.12 7.30
CA ARG A 92 -8.51 -19.77 8.71
C ARG A 92 -7.05 -19.45 9.00
N PHE A 93 -6.80 -18.49 9.90
CA PHE A 93 -5.45 -18.14 10.33
C PHE A 93 -4.71 -19.31 11.00
N SER A 94 -5.45 -20.22 11.63
CA SER A 94 -4.90 -21.45 12.23
C SER A 94 -4.31 -22.43 11.21
N GLU A 95 -4.65 -22.28 9.93
CA GLU A 95 -4.12 -23.13 8.84
C GLU A 95 -2.80 -22.58 8.27
N LEU A 96 -2.41 -21.36 8.65
CA LEU A 96 -1.17 -20.74 8.26
C LEU A 96 -0.01 -21.30 9.08
N LYS A 97 1.03 -21.78 8.40
CA LYS A 97 2.28 -22.23 9.04
C LYS A 97 3.20 -21.02 9.21
N PHE A 98 3.30 -20.51 10.44
CA PHE A 98 4.19 -19.41 10.83
C PHE A 98 5.65 -19.85 10.88
#